data_AF-A0A958DE03-F1
#
_entry.id   AF-A0A958DE03-F1
#
_cell.length_a   1.000
_cell.length_b   1.000
_cell.length_c   1.000
_cell.angle_alpha   90.00
_cell.angle_beta   90.00
_cell.angle_gamma   90.00
#
_symmetry.space_group_name_H-M   'P 1'
#
loop_
_entity.id
_entity.type
_entity.pdbx_description
1 polymer ?
#
loop_
_entity_poly.entity_id
_entity_poly.type
_entity_poly.pdbx_seq_one_letter_code
_entity_poly.pdbx_strand_id
1 'polypeptide(L)'
;MTIMSDDQGWILQTAHTAYALAINEAGYLVHRYWGARLPDQDDYPAPPESEGWASFNGPGQVLPEEYPAYAGTKYVEPCLKVTFADAVRDAVLQFERADVGEDTLELHLHDAHYPLHVTLHYCVHADTDLIERSVSLTNAGATPITLERVLSAQWHPPQGSRYRLSHLAGRWSDE
;
A
#
# COMPACT_ATOMS: atom_id res chain seq x y z
N MET A 1 2.49 7.26 -21.68
CA MET A 1 1.79 7.34 -20.39
C MET A 1 1.83 5.96 -19.77
N THR A 2 2.59 5.83 -18.68
CA THR A 2 2.85 4.54 -18.01
C THR A 2 1.84 4.26 -16.91
N ILE A 3 1.09 5.27 -16.47
CA ILE A 3 0.03 5.15 -15.48
C ILE A 3 -1.32 5.38 -16.14
N MET A 4 -2.20 4.37 -16.05
CA MET A 4 -3.61 4.49 -16.39
C MET A 4 -4.41 4.68 -15.10
N SER A 5 -5.41 5.55 -15.10
CA SER A 5 -6.21 5.84 -13.92
C SER A 5 -7.69 6.02 -14.28
N ASP A 6 -8.55 5.61 -13.36
CA ASP A 6 -9.96 6.00 -13.29
C ASP A 6 -10.21 6.73 -11.95
N ASP A 7 -11.48 6.96 -11.58
CA ASP A 7 -11.83 7.74 -10.38
C ASP A 7 -11.30 7.13 -9.07
N GLN A 8 -11.06 5.82 -9.01
CA GLN A 8 -10.66 5.11 -7.78
C GLN A 8 -9.59 4.05 -7.99
N GLY A 9 -9.09 3.85 -9.20
CA GLY A 9 -8.14 2.80 -9.57
C GLY A 9 -6.96 3.31 -10.38
N TRP A 10 -5.80 2.68 -10.16
CA TRP A 10 -4.54 3.01 -10.84
C TRP A 10 -3.83 1.74 -11.30
N ILE A 11 -3.35 1.76 -12.54
CA ILE A 11 -2.56 0.69 -13.15
C ILE A 11 -1.24 1.28 -13.61
N LEU A 12 -0.16 0.89 -12.96
CA LEU A 12 1.21 1.27 -13.26
C LEU A 12 1.77 0.22 -14.21
N GLN A 13 2.05 0.61 -15.45
CA GLN A 13 2.51 -0.26 -16.52
C GLN A 13 3.96 0.03 -16.88
N THR A 14 4.74 -1.03 -16.95
CA THR A 14 6.08 -1.02 -17.52
C THR A 14 6.03 -1.65 -18.92
N ALA A 15 7.20 -1.97 -19.51
CA ALA A 15 7.26 -2.65 -20.79
C ALA A 15 6.53 -4.01 -20.75
N HIS A 16 6.72 -4.80 -19.68
CA HIS A 16 6.23 -6.18 -19.59
C HIS A 16 5.45 -6.50 -18.32
N THR A 17 5.49 -5.63 -17.30
CA THR A 17 4.78 -5.84 -16.03
C THR A 17 3.73 -4.77 -15.77
N ALA A 18 2.80 -5.08 -14.89
CA ALA A 18 1.83 -4.12 -14.40
C ALA A 18 1.57 -4.33 -12.90
N TYR A 19 1.32 -3.22 -12.22
CA TYR A 19 0.92 -3.17 -10.82
C TYR A 19 -0.38 -2.38 -10.72
N ALA A 20 -1.44 -3.01 -10.24
CA ALA A 20 -2.75 -2.39 -10.12
C ALA A 20 -3.19 -2.32 -8.65
N LEU A 21 -3.78 -1.19 -8.29
CA LEU A 21 -4.32 -0.88 -6.98
C LEU A 21 -5.56 0.01 -7.13
N ALA A 22 -6.42 0.03 -6.12
CA ALA A 22 -7.61 0.87 -6.13
C ALA A 22 -8.15 1.10 -4.72
N ILE A 23 -9.08 2.04 -4.61
CA ILE A 23 -10.02 2.13 -3.50
C ILE A 23 -11.20 1.20 -3.77
N ASN A 24 -11.51 0.34 -2.82
CA ASN A 24 -12.67 -0.54 -2.90
C ASN A 24 -13.95 0.18 -2.41
N GLU A 25 -15.13 -0.44 -2.54
CA GLU A 25 -16.41 0.17 -2.17
C GLU A 25 -16.48 0.56 -0.68
N ALA A 26 -15.76 -0.19 0.17
CA ALA A 26 -15.65 0.09 1.60
C ALA A 26 -14.62 1.19 1.95
N GLY A 27 -13.93 1.78 0.96
CA GLY A 27 -12.98 2.87 1.15
C GLY A 27 -11.54 2.45 1.49
N TYR A 28 -11.21 1.16 1.36
CA TYR A 28 -9.85 0.67 1.59
C TYR A 28 -8.99 0.80 0.34
N LEU A 29 -7.76 1.29 0.50
CA LEU A 29 -6.74 1.24 -0.54
C LEU A 29 -6.15 -0.18 -0.61
N VAL A 30 -6.51 -0.91 -1.66
CA VAL A 30 -6.22 -2.33 -1.83
C VAL A 30 -5.37 -2.62 -3.07
N HIS A 31 -4.48 -3.59 -2.92
CA HIS A 31 -3.76 -4.23 -3.99
C HIS A 31 -4.70 -5.08 -4.84
N ARG A 32 -4.61 -4.96 -6.16
CA ARG A 32 -5.41 -5.74 -7.10
C ARG A 32 -4.59 -6.78 -7.85
N TYR A 33 -3.41 -6.37 -8.32
CA TYR A 33 -2.61 -7.19 -9.23
C TYR A 33 -1.14 -6.76 -9.24
N TRP A 34 -0.24 -7.75 -9.28
CA TRP A 34 1.14 -7.55 -9.70
C TRP A 34 1.62 -8.74 -10.52
N GLY A 35 2.01 -8.48 -11.77
CA GLY A 35 2.39 -9.53 -12.70
C GLY A 35 2.65 -9.03 -14.11
N ALA A 36 2.44 -9.92 -15.09
CA ALA A 36 2.58 -9.58 -16.50
C ALA A 36 1.56 -8.50 -16.91
N ARG A 37 1.97 -7.60 -17.79
CA ARG A 37 1.07 -6.60 -18.33
C ARG A 37 -0.07 -7.28 -19.11
N LEU A 38 -1.30 -6.95 -18.76
CA LEU A 38 -2.51 -7.44 -19.44
C LEU A 38 -2.86 -6.52 -20.63
N PRO A 39 -3.46 -7.05 -21.71
CA PRO A 39 -3.68 -6.29 -22.94
C PRO A 39 -4.69 -5.16 -22.77
N ASP A 40 -5.77 -5.39 -22.02
CA ASP A 40 -6.83 -4.41 -21.82
C ASP A 40 -6.96 -3.98 -20.34
N GLN A 41 -7.47 -2.77 -20.10
CA GLN A 41 -7.70 -2.24 -18.75
C GLN A 41 -8.72 -3.07 -17.96
N ASP A 42 -9.72 -3.62 -18.65
CA ASP A 42 -10.78 -4.41 -18.04
C ASP A 42 -10.34 -5.84 -17.69
N ASP A 43 -9.15 -6.27 -18.16
CA ASP A 43 -8.59 -7.58 -17.81
C ASP A 43 -8.04 -7.61 -16.37
N TYR A 44 -7.75 -6.45 -15.78
CA TYR A 44 -7.22 -6.37 -14.42
C TYR A 44 -8.32 -6.72 -13.40
N PRO A 45 -8.06 -7.61 -12.42
CA PRO A 45 -9.04 -8.04 -11.43
C PRO A 45 -9.72 -6.86 -10.72
N ALA A 46 -11.01 -6.95 -10.43
CA ALA A 46 -11.72 -5.94 -9.64
C ALA A 46 -11.09 -5.78 -8.23
N PRO A 47 -11.25 -4.61 -7.58
CA PRO A 47 -10.85 -4.43 -6.19
C PRO A 47 -11.49 -5.50 -5.29
N PRO A 48 -10.72 -6.19 -4.44
CA PRO A 48 -11.29 -7.18 -3.54
C PRO A 48 -12.15 -6.53 -2.46
N GLU A 49 -13.25 -7.21 -2.12
CA GLU A 49 -14.15 -6.84 -1.04
C GLU A 49 -14.14 -7.91 0.06
N SER A 50 -14.35 -7.48 1.31
CA SER A 50 -14.52 -8.40 2.42
C SER A 50 -15.17 -7.73 3.62
N GLU A 51 -15.98 -8.48 4.36
CA GLU A 51 -16.48 -8.09 5.68
C GLU A 51 -15.60 -8.61 6.84
N GLY A 52 -14.54 -9.37 6.52
CA GLY A 52 -13.80 -10.19 7.47
C GLY A 52 -14.12 -11.68 7.34
N TRP A 53 -13.47 -12.50 8.15
CA TRP A 53 -13.63 -13.96 8.12
C TRP A 53 -14.20 -14.53 9.43
N ALA A 54 -14.02 -13.85 10.56
CA ALA A 54 -14.46 -14.33 11.87
C ALA A 54 -15.00 -13.19 12.73
N SER A 55 -15.74 -13.52 13.79
CA SER A 55 -16.34 -12.56 14.72
C SER A 55 -15.34 -11.66 15.48
N PHE A 56 -14.05 -11.97 15.40
CA PHE A 56 -12.96 -11.25 16.09
C PHE A 56 -12.01 -10.52 15.12
N ASN A 57 -12.30 -10.50 13.82
CA ASN A 57 -11.53 -9.74 12.83
C ASN A 57 -12.44 -8.92 11.90
N GLY A 58 -11.88 -7.86 11.32
CA GLY A 58 -12.56 -7.02 10.34
C GLY A 58 -11.99 -7.18 8.93
N PRO A 59 -12.50 -6.40 7.96
CA PRO A 59 -12.04 -6.40 6.57
C PRO A 59 -10.52 -6.30 6.41
N GLY A 60 -9.88 -5.38 7.15
CA GLY A 60 -8.43 -5.14 7.07
C GLY A 60 -7.54 -6.33 7.52
N GLN A 61 -8.12 -7.38 8.10
CA GLN A 61 -7.38 -8.62 8.37
C GLN A 61 -7.13 -9.47 7.11
N VAL A 62 -8.01 -9.35 6.12
CA VAL A 62 -8.03 -10.23 4.93
C VAL A 62 -7.85 -9.45 3.64
N LEU A 63 -8.24 -8.17 3.62
CA LEU A 63 -8.02 -7.31 2.46
C LEU A 63 -6.52 -7.09 2.23
N PRO A 64 -6.07 -7.17 0.98
CA PRO A 64 -4.68 -6.93 0.64
C PRO A 64 -4.40 -5.43 0.59
N GLU A 65 -4.47 -4.75 1.73
CA GLU A 65 -4.23 -3.30 1.79
C GLU A 65 -2.84 -2.93 1.24
N GLU A 66 -2.72 -1.80 0.55
CA GLU A 66 -1.44 -1.33 0.00
C GLU A 66 -0.48 -0.85 1.10
N TYR A 67 -1.02 -0.28 2.18
CA TYR A 67 -0.21 0.29 3.27
C TYR A 67 -0.93 0.21 4.63
N PRO A 68 -0.93 -0.97 5.28
CA PRO A 68 -1.65 -1.19 6.52
C PRO A 68 -1.03 -0.45 7.71
N ALA A 69 -1.84 0.31 8.43
CA ALA A 69 -1.52 0.84 9.74
C ALA A 69 -2.02 -0.08 10.87
N TYR A 70 -1.48 0.11 12.08
CA TYR A 70 -1.90 -0.59 13.29
C TYR A 70 -3.16 0.05 13.87
N ALA A 71 -4.32 -0.60 13.77
CA ALA A 71 -5.57 -0.19 14.41
C ALA A 71 -6.62 -1.33 14.38
N GLY A 72 -7.60 -1.26 15.29
CA GLY A 72 -8.79 -2.12 15.23
C GLY A 72 -8.51 -3.62 15.33
N THR A 73 -9.39 -4.45 14.76
CA THR A 73 -9.33 -5.92 14.81
C THR A 73 -8.51 -6.51 13.67
N LYS A 74 -7.30 -5.95 13.48
CA LYS A 74 -6.34 -6.32 12.44
C LYS A 74 -5.03 -6.79 13.07
N TYR A 75 -4.66 -8.04 12.79
CA TYR A 75 -3.53 -8.73 13.39
C TYR A 75 -2.42 -9.05 12.37
N VAL A 76 -2.43 -8.39 11.20
CA VAL A 76 -1.34 -8.47 10.21
C VAL A 76 -0.12 -7.69 10.69
N GLU A 77 1.05 -7.91 10.10
CA GLU A 77 2.20 -7.05 10.32
C GLU A 77 1.99 -5.69 9.63
N PRO A 78 1.88 -4.56 10.37
CA PRO A 78 1.60 -3.28 9.76
C PRO A 78 2.88 -2.66 9.17
N CYS A 79 2.70 -1.90 8.08
CA CYS A 79 3.72 -1.00 7.53
C CYS A 79 3.95 0.20 8.45
N LEU A 80 2.87 0.75 9.01
CA LEU A 80 2.89 1.92 9.87
C LEU A 80 2.50 1.58 11.30
N LYS A 81 3.36 1.96 12.23
CA LYS A 81 3.05 1.93 13.66
C LYS A 81 3.55 3.20 14.32
N VAL A 82 2.65 3.87 15.04
CA VAL A 82 2.92 5.14 15.70
C VAL A 82 2.40 5.10 17.13
N THR A 83 2.93 5.99 17.98
CA THR A 83 2.34 6.35 19.27
C THR A 83 2.11 7.85 19.29
N PHE A 84 0.86 8.26 19.49
CA PHE A 84 0.46 9.66 19.63
C PHE A 84 0.73 10.18 21.04
N ALA A 85 0.60 11.49 21.23
CA ALA A 85 0.96 12.16 22.50
C ALA A 85 0.11 11.72 23.71
N ASP A 86 -1.10 11.22 23.48
CA ASP A 86 -2.02 10.65 24.46
C ASP A 86 -1.81 9.14 24.68
N ALA A 87 -0.73 8.58 24.14
CA ALA A 87 -0.36 7.17 24.15
C ALA A 87 -1.28 6.23 23.34
N VAL A 88 -2.21 6.77 22.54
CA VAL A 88 -2.94 5.99 21.55
C VAL A 88 -1.99 5.53 20.45
N ARG A 89 -2.25 4.33 19.93
CA ARG A 89 -1.41 3.68 18.92
C ARG A 89 -2.17 3.29 17.66
N ASP A 90 -3.49 3.48 17.70
CA ASP A 90 -4.38 3.19 16.59
C ASP A 90 -4.24 4.30 15.56
N ALA A 91 -3.77 3.93 14.37
CA ALA A 91 -3.77 4.79 13.20
C ALA A 91 -4.70 4.21 12.13
N VAL A 92 -5.72 4.97 11.75
CA VAL A 92 -6.75 4.61 10.78
C VAL A 92 -6.58 5.49 9.56
N LEU A 93 -5.88 4.98 8.55
CA LEU A 93 -5.60 5.72 7.32
C LEU A 93 -6.80 5.70 6.37
N GLN A 94 -7.17 6.88 5.89
CA GLN A 94 -8.22 7.08 4.90
C GLN A 94 -7.64 7.77 3.66
N PHE A 95 -8.02 7.29 2.47
CA PHE A 95 -7.63 7.92 1.22
C PHE A 95 -8.25 9.32 1.11
N GLU A 96 -7.45 10.29 0.69
CA GLU A 96 -7.87 11.68 0.50
C GLU A 96 -7.92 12.03 -0.99
N ARG A 97 -6.82 11.80 -1.72
CA ARG A 97 -6.68 12.15 -3.13
C ARG A 97 -5.47 11.46 -3.77
N ALA A 98 -5.43 11.46 -5.10
CA ALA A 98 -4.29 11.00 -5.88
C ALA A 98 -3.79 12.10 -6.81
N ASP A 99 -2.47 12.23 -6.91
CA ASP A 99 -1.82 13.03 -7.95
C ASP A 99 -1.17 12.09 -8.96
N VAL A 100 -1.66 12.14 -10.20
CA VAL A 100 -1.19 11.28 -11.30
C VAL A 100 -0.34 12.10 -12.25
N GLY A 101 0.95 11.78 -12.31
CA GLY A 101 1.90 12.28 -13.30
C GLY A 101 2.03 11.34 -14.50
N GLU A 102 3.04 11.60 -15.34
CA GLU A 102 3.33 10.73 -16.49
C GLU A 102 3.83 9.35 -16.04
N ASP A 103 4.78 9.35 -15.09
CA ASP A 103 5.47 8.17 -14.54
C ASP A 103 5.43 8.10 -13.00
N THR A 104 4.77 9.06 -12.35
CA THR A 104 4.69 9.14 -10.89
C THR A 104 3.24 9.08 -10.42
N LEU A 105 2.97 8.36 -9.34
CA LEU A 105 1.69 8.37 -8.63
C LEU A 105 1.94 8.69 -7.16
N GLU A 106 1.26 9.71 -6.66
CA GLU A 106 1.21 10.00 -5.23
C GLU A 106 -0.19 9.75 -4.70
N LEU A 107 -0.32 8.89 -3.68
CA LEU A 107 -1.56 8.64 -2.97
C LEU A 107 -1.49 9.30 -1.61
N HIS A 108 -2.35 10.27 -1.37
CA HIS A 108 -2.42 11.01 -0.11
C HIS A 108 -3.47 10.37 0.79
N LEU A 109 -3.04 9.97 1.98
CA LEU A 109 -3.87 9.45 3.06
C LEU A 109 -3.74 10.34 4.29
N HIS A 110 -4.76 10.32 5.14
CA HIS A 110 -4.73 10.95 6.45
C HIS A 110 -5.23 9.99 7.52
N ASP A 111 -4.76 10.17 8.74
CA ASP A 111 -5.34 9.50 9.90
C ASP A 111 -6.73 10.10 10.20
N ALA A 112 -7.70 9.25 10.51
CA ALA A 112 -9.08 9.64 10.75
C ALA A 112 -9.28 10.52 12.00
N HIS A 113 -8.33 10.56 12.95
CA HIS A 113 -8.46 11.30 14.20
C HIS A 113 -7.32 12.29 14.45
N TYR A 114 -6.08 11.87 14.21
CA TYR A 114 -4.88 12.64 14.49
C TYR A 114 -4.42 13.40 13.23
N PRO A 115 -3.69 14.52 13.37
CA PRO A 115 -3.19 15.32 12.25
C PRO A 115 -1.95 14.68 11.59
N LEU A 116 -2.04 13.40 11.25
CA LEU A 116 -1.02 12.62 10.57
C LEU A 116 -1.42 12.43 9.11
N HIS A 117 -0.59 12.90 8.19
CA HIS A 117 -0.72 12.64 6.76
C HIS A 117 0.35 11.64 6.32
N VAL A 118 -0.03 10.75 5.40
CA VAL A 118 0.84 9.73 4.80
C VAL A 118 0.71 9.84 3.29
N THR A 119 1.82 10.01 2.59
CA THR A 119 1.84 9.98 1.13
C THR A 119 2.61 8.75 0.67
N LEU A 120 1.95 7.90 -0.12
CA LEU A 120 2.59 6.77 -0.80
C LEU A 120 3.06 7.24 -2.17
N HIS A 121 4.35 7.08 -2.43
CA HIS A 121 4.99 7.49 -3.67
C HIS A 121 5.28 6.27 -4.53
N TYR A 122 4.91 6.35 -5.80
CA TYR A 122 5.25 5.37 -6.82
C TYR A 122 5.94 6.08 -7.98
N CYS A 123 7.04 5.51 -8.48
CA CYS A 123 7.71 5.96 -9.70
C CYS A 123 7.92 4.77 -10.65
N VAL A 124 7.49 4.91 -11.90
CA VAL A 124 7.52 3.86 -12.91
C VAL A 124 8.71 4.06 -13.84
N HIS A 125 9.58 3.07 -13.90
CA HIS A 125 10.70 3.01 -14.85
C HIS A 125 10.37 1.96 -15.91
N ALA A 126 9.58 2.37 -16.91
CA ALA A 126 8.96 1.45 -17.86
C ALA A 126 9.96 0.62 -18.66
N ASP A 127 11.08 1.22 -19.07
CA ASP A 127 12.12 0.57 -19.87
C ASP A 127 12.87 -0.54 -19.12
N THR A 128 12.77 -0.58 -17.79
CA THR A 128 13.49 -1.51 -16.93
C THR A 128 12.58 -2.44 -16.12
N ASP A 129 11.27 -2.44 -16.41
CA ASP A 129 10.27 -3.21 -15.65
C ASP A 129 10.32 -2.96 -14.13
N LEU A 130 10.65 -1.73 -13.72
CA LEU A 130 10.87 -1.38 -12.31
C LEU A 130 9.82 -0.38 -11.83
N ILE A 131 9.33 -0.59 -10.61
CA ILE A 131 8.47 0.34 -9.88
C ILE A 131 9.17 0.64 -8.56
N GLU A 132 9.55 1.91 -8.35
CA GLU A 132 10.04 2.39 -7.07
C GLU A 132 8.86 2.74 -6.17
N ARG A 133 8.98 2.42 -4.88
CA ARG A 133 8.00 2.78 -3.86
C ARG A 133 8.68 3.40 -2.65
N SER A 134 8.13 4.51 -2.19
CA SER A 134 8.55 5.15 -0.94
C SER A 134 7.35 5.78 -0.22
N VAL A 135 7.57 6.27 0.99
CA VAL A 135 6.52 6.84 1.83
C VAL A 135 7.04 8.07 2.55
N SER A 136 6.21 9.11 2.64
CA SER A 136 6.48 10.29 3.46
C SER A 136 5.37 10.50 4.47
N LEU A 137 5.74 10.87 5.70
CA LEU A 137 4.80 11.15 6.79
C LEU A 137 4.92 12.62 7.17
N THR A 138 3.79 13.29 7.36
CA THR A 138 3.73 14.66 7.85
C THR A 138 2.87 14.73 9.09
N ASN A 139 3.45 15.20 10.20
CA ASN A 139 2.67 15.61 11.37
C ASN A 139 2.26 17.07 11.21
N ALA A 140 0.99 17.32 10.91
CA ALA A 140 0.40 18.65 10.79
C ALA A 140 -0.08 19.22 12.14
N GLY A 141 0.12 18.48 13.24
CA GLY A 141 -0.26 18.88 14.59
C GLY A 141 0.80 19.66 15.35
N ALA A 142 0.44 20.08 16.56
CA ALA A 142 1.35 20.79 17.47
C ALA A 142 2.07 19.86 18.47
N THR A 143 1.63 18.61 18.60
CA THR A 143 2.20 17.63 19.53
C THR A 143 3.04 16.60 18.79
N PRO A 144 4.12 16.08 19.40
CA PRO A 144 4.97 15.09 18.76
C PRO A 144 4.24 13.75 18.57
N ILE A 145 4.56 13.06 17.48
CA ILE A 145 4.16 11.68 17.19
C ILE A 145 5.43 10.83 17.18
N THR A 146 5.42 9.70 17.90
CA THR A 146 6.52 8.74 17.87
C THR A 146 6.30 7.73 16.75
N LEU A 147 7.25 7.63 15.82
CA LEU A 147 7.24 6.59 14.78
C LEU A 147 7.90 5.33 15.35
N GLU A 148 7.12 4.26 15.55
CA GLU A 148 7.66 2.96 15.97
C GLU A 148 8.10 2.11 14.78
N ARG A 149 7.40 2.25 13.64
CA ARG A 149 7.69 1.56 12.39
C ARG A 149 7.17 2.36 11.21
N VAL A 150 8.00 2.44 10.17
CA VAL A 150 7.64 2.91 8.83
C VAL A 150 8.37 2.03 7.83
N LEU A 151 7.66 1.08 7.22
CA LEU A 151 8.18 0.31 6.08
C LEU A 151 7.97 1.11 4.80
N SER A 152 8.87 1.00 3.82
CA SER A 152 8.69 1.70 2.53
C SER A 152 7.50 1.16 1.72
N ALA A 153 7.19 -0.13 1.88
CA ALA A 153 6.15 -0.82 1.16
C ALA A 153 5.82 -2.19 1.78
N GLN A 154 4.67 -2.74 1.40
CA GLN A 154 4.40 -4.17 1.37
C GLN A 154 3.81 -4.57 0.03
N TRP A 155 3.88 -5.85 -0.33
CA TRP A 155 3.29 -6.37 -1.55
C TRP A 155 2.51 -7.66 -1.28
N HIS A 156 1.49 -7.90 -2.10
CA HIS A 156 0.69 -9.12 -2.06
C HIS A 156 0.99 -9.94 -3.31
N PRO A 157 1.72 -11.06 -3.18
CA PRO A 157 1.97 -11.91 -4.32
C PRO A 157 0.69 -12.68 -4.70
N PRO A 158 0.50 -13.03 -5.99
CA PRO A 158 -0.68 -13.79 -6.45
C PRO A 158 -0.98 -15.07 -5.63
N GLN A 159 -2.25 -15.34 -5.36
CA GLN A 159 -2.64 -16.56 -4.66
C GLN A 159 -2.34 -17.83 -5.49
N GLY A 160 -2.13 -18.95 -4.80
CA GLY A 160 -2.03 -20.28 -5.42
C GLY A 160 -0.66 -20.66 -5.98
N SER A 161 0.34 -19.79 -5.84
CA SER A 161 1.72 -20.08 -6.28
C SER A 161 2.58 -20.61 -5.14
N ARG A 162 3.51 -21.52 -5.46
CA ARG A 162 4.59 -21.92 -4.53
C ARG A 162 5.72 -20.91 -4.63
N TYR A 163 5.84 -20.02 -3.65
CA TYR A 163 6.91 -19.03 -3.60
C TYR A 163 8.18 -19.59 -2.96
N ARG A 164 9.33 -19.18 -3.48
CA ARG A 164 10.63 -19.35 -2.84
C ARG A 164 11.17 -17.97 -2.49
N LEU A 165 11.33 -17.69 -1.20
CA LEU A 165 12.07 -16.52 -0.74
C LEU A 165 13.56 -16.80 -0.87
N SER A 166 14.26 -15.98 -1.64
CA SER A 166 15.73 -15.96 -1.70
C SER A 166 16.17 -14.62 -1.12
N HIS A 167 17.10 -14.65 -0.17
CA HIS A 167 17.68 -13.45 0.42
C HIS A 167 19.18 -13.64 0.55
N LEU A 168 19.93 -12.54 0.55
CA LEU A 168 21.36 -12.56 0.83
C LEU A 168 21.54 -12.57 2.35
N ALA A 169 22.37 -13.48 2.84
CA ALA A 169 22.72 -13.57 4.25
C ALA A 169 24.19 -13.90 4.33
N GLY A 170 24.90 -13.10 5.11
CA GLY A 170 26.33 -13.17 5.21
C GLY A 170 26.83 -12.58 6.52
N ARG A 171 28.14 -12.53 6.65
CA ARG A 171 28.86 -11.88 7.74
C ARG A 171 30.05 -11.14 7.17
N TRP A 172 30.82 -10.49 8.03
CA TRP A 172 32.04 -9.81 7.61
C TRP A 172 32.98 -10.78 6.85
N SER A 173 33.36 -10.42 5.62
CA SER A 173 34.16 -11.22 4.69
C SER A 173 33.51 -12.53 4.19
N ASP A 174 32.17 -12.56 4.14
CA ASP A 174 31.35 -13.72 3.77
C ASP A 174 29.91 -13.22 3.45
N GLU A 175 29.80 -12.20 2.59
CA GLU A 175 28.54 -11.51 2.21
C GLU A 175 27.52 -12.37 1.45
#